data_AF-A0A2V6LBB6-F1
#
_entry.id   AF-A0A2V6LBB6-F1
#
_cell.length_a   1.000
_cell.length_b   1.000
_cell.length_c   1.000
_cell.angle_alpha   90.00
_cell.angle_beta   90.00
_cell.angle_gamma   90.00
#
_symmetry.space_group_name_H-M   'P 1'
#
loop_
_entity.id
_entity.type
_entity.pdbx_description
1 polymer ?
#
loop_
_entity_poly.entity_id
_entity_poly.type
_entity_poly.pdbx_seq_one_letter_code
_entity_poly.pdbx_strand_id
1 'polypeptide(L)'
;MATTETKMSRLLDRKGLLLRPASPQTIVLQGNYDPMFPPQASPGPPPGIMPATFSGVSGEIRQSIINDPLVAPINGQPRLSATEVRSIIGFACQRVKITRAGIRLPIGTQMQVFITVVNNPDADNAAPTVLGTFRTGEATLFSWDVAVQKARTAVFYSRHDFLNFGLNVAMSTRCVGFLAQRFYPPGIDGNSPGPFFTEQDKLSGFSGQEPNVTFTDMADLSSPPLRTGIRADLPNGITIFPGGFPLYRNGVLIGAIGISGDGVDQDDIVGASGTHDFLAPNAIRSDQFNFRGTRLPYAKFPRDPTL
;
A
#
# COMPACT_ATOMS: atom_id res chain seq x y z
N MET A 1 4.22 -45.61 38.89
CA MET A 1 3.49 -44.52 38.21
C MET A 1 4.17 -43.22 38.61
N ALA A 2 4.75 -42.53 37.62
CA ALA A 2 5.61 -41.38 37.81
C ALA A 2 4.79 -40.10 37.96
N THR A 3 5.12 -39.31 38.98
CA THR A 3 4.79 -37.88 39.07
C THR A 3 6.01 -37.09 38.62
N THR A 4 5.85 -36.31 37.55
CA THR A 4 6.88 -35.47 36.95
C THR A 4 7.17 -34.25 37.82
N GLU A 5 8.38 -34.16 38.36
CA GLU A 5 8.92 -32.96 38.99
C GLU A 5 9.35 -31.93 37.93
N THR A 6 8.76 -30.73 37.97
CA THR A 6 9.24 -29.58 37.20
C THR A 6 10.46 -28.99 37.90
N LYS A 7 11.64 -29.18 37.29
CA LYS A 7 12.93 -28.69 37.78
C LYS A 7 13.01 -27.16 37.65
N MET A 8 12.70 -26.44 38.71
CA MET A 8 12.99 -25.01 38.86
C MET A 8 14.50 -24.82 39.08
N SER A 9 15.22 -24.35 38.06
CA SER A 9 16.63 -23.94 38.21
C SER A 9 16.72 -22.70 39.10
N ARG A 10 17.16 -22.86 40.35
CA ARG A 10 17.50 -21.74 41.24
C ARG A 10 18.86 -21.17 40.82
N LEU A 11 18.89 -19.96 40.25
CA LEU A 11 20.12 -19.17 40.21
C LEU A 11 20.39 -18.63 41.62
N LEU A 12 21.48 -19.07 42.22
CA LEU A 12 22.01 -18.55 43.48
C LEU A 12 23.16 -17.59 43.17
N ASP A 13 23.20 -16.42 43.79
CA ASP A 13 24.42 -15.62 43.90
C ASP A 13 25.40 -16.31 44.88
N ARG A 14 26.71 -16.01 44.78
CA ARG A 14 27.85 -16.55 45.55
C ARG A 14 27.72 -16.43 47.08
N LYS A 15 26.61 -15.88 47.60
CA LYS A 15 26.29 -15.78 49.03
C LYS A 15 25.01 -16.52 49.46
N GLY A 16 24.37 -17.30 48.60
CA GLY A 16 23.34 -18.27 48.99
C GLY A 16 21.97 -17.69 49.39
N LEU A 17 21.64 -16.45 49.02
CA LEU A 17 20.33 -15.84 49.31
C LEU A 17 19.36 -16.00 48.12
N LEU A 18 18.11 -16.39 48.39
CA LEU A 18 17.02 -16.46 47.40
C LEU A 18 16.74 -15.07 46.81
N LEU A 19 16.97 -14.89 45.50
CA LEU A 19 16.49 -13.73 44.74
C LEU A 19 14.96 -13.74 44.73
N ARG A 20 14.35 -12.88 45.54
CA ARG A 20 12.91 -12.58 45.41
C ARG A 20 12.72 -11.78 44.11
N PRO A 21 11.76 -12.15 43.24
CA PRO A 21 11.42 -11.29 42.11
C PRO A 21 10.92 -9.95 42.67
N ALA A 22 11.53 -8.86 42.21
CA ALA A 22 11.07 -7.52 42.56
C ALA A 22 9.63 -7.35 42.05
N SER A 23 8.73 -6.89 42.92
CA SER A 23 7.39 -6.47 42.51
C SER A 23 7.50 -5.49 41.36
N PRO A 24 6.73 -5.62 40.25
CA PRO A 24 6.77 -4.65 39.17
C PRO A 24 6.41 -3.27 39.74
N GLN A 25 7.41 -2.40 39.85
CA GLN A 25 7.21 -1.01 40.20
C GLN A 25 6.66 -0.33 38.95
N THR A 26 5.39 0.04 38.97
CA THR A 26 4.83 0.93 37.96
C THR A 26 5.54 2.27 38.09
N ILE A 27 6.53 2.54 37.23
CA ILE A 27 7.12 3.87 37.13
C ILE A 27 6.08 4.77 36.46
N VAL A 28 5.36 5.54 37.27
CA VAL A 28 4.57 6.66 36.77
C VAL A 28 5.56 7.81 36.54
N LEU A 29 6.02 7.95 35.30
CA LEU A 29 6.69 9.17 34.86
C LEU A 29 5.63 10.28 34.83
N GLN A 30 5.54 11.06 35.91
CA GLN A 30 4.86 12.35 35.84
C GLN A 30 5.77 13.27 35.02
N GLY A 31 5.42 13.46 33.75
CA GLY A 31 6.02 14.55 32.97
C GLY A 31 5.76 15.86 33.72
N ASN A 32 6.78 16.72 33.83
CA ASN A 32 6.58 18.08 34.28
C ASN A 32 5.75 18.79 33.22
N TYR A 33 4.43 18.88 33.42
CA TYR A 33 3.61 19.77 32.61
C TYR A 33 3.71 21.17 33.20
N ASP A 34 3.92 22.15 32.33
CA ASP A 34 3.82 23.55 32.71
C ASP A 34 2.34 23.89 32.90
N PRO A 35 1.90 24.43 34.06
CA PRO A 35 0.52 24.86 34.28
C PRO A 35 0.00 25.88 33.24
N MET A 36 0.89 26.60 32.55
CA MET A 36 0.55 27.48 31.43
C MET A 36 0.22 26.71 30.13
N PHE A 37 0.65 25.44 30.03
CA PHE A 37 0.41 24.56 28.89
C PHE A 37 -0.14 23.20 29.36
N PRO A 38 -1.34 23.18 29.95
CA PRO A 38 -1.94 21.92 30.41
C PRO A 38 -2.11 20.97 29.22
N PRO A 39 -1.90 19.65 29.40
CA PRO A 39 -2.24 18.68 28.37
C PRO A 39 -3.70 18.84 27.95
N GLN A 40 -3.91 19.18 26.68
CA GLN A 40 -5.24 19.27 26.11
C GLN A 40 -5.56 17.97 25.36
N ALA A 41 -6.83 17.56 25.39
CA ALA A 41 -7.28 16.55 24.45
C ALA A 41 -7.01 17.05 23.03
N SER A 42 -6.69 16.13 22.12
CA SER A 42 -6.69 16.48 20.70
C SER A 42 -8.02 17.16 20.38
N PRO A 43 -8.03 18.28 19.63
CA PRO A 43 -9.27 18.76 19.05
C PRO A 43 -9.95 17.60 18.31
N GLY A 44 -11.28 17.66 18.23
CA GLY A 44 -12.07 16.67 17.49
C GLY A 44 -11.51 16.44 16.08
N PRO A 45 -11.84 15.31 15.44
CA PRO A 45 -11.27 14.97 14.14
C PRO A 45 -11.47 16.13 13.15
N PRO A 46 -10.49 16.40 12.27
CA PRO A 46 -10.64 17.40 11.22
C PRO A 46 -12.00 17.31 10.50
N PRO A 47 -12.61 18.46 10.13
CA PRO A 47 -13.89 18.46 9.43
C PRO A 47 -13.89 17.53 8.21
N GLY A 48 -14.95 16.74 8.05
CA GLY A 48 -15.10 15.80 6.93
C GLY A 48 -14.63 14.36 7.22
N ILE A 49 -14.00 14.11 8.37
CA ILE A 49 -13.74 12.74 8.83
C ILE A 49 -15.00 12.16 9.45
N MET A 50 -15.49 11.07 8.87
CA MET A 50 -16.72 10.42 9.30
C MET A 50 -16.40 9.03 9.86
N PRO A 51 -16.72 8.74 11.14
CA PRO A 51 -16.67 7.37 11.65
C PRO A 51 -17.52 6.45 10.78
N ALA A 52 -16.99 5.28 10.44
CA ALA A 52 -17.70 4.29 9.65
C ALA A 52 -17.24 2.87 10.01
N THR A 53 -18.07 1.90 9.64
CA THR A 53 -17.75 0.48 9.79
C THR A 53 -17.93 -0.21 8.45
N PHE A 54 -16.87 -0.88 7.98
CA PHE A 54 -16.89 -1.70 6.78
C PHE A 54 -16.62 -3.15 7.17
N SER A 55 -17.54 -4.07 6.85
CA SER A 55 -17.37 -5.51 7.10
C SER A 55 -17.01 -5.86 8.56
N GLY A 56 -17.48 -5.06 9.51
CA GLY A 56 -17.19 -5.20 10.94
C GLY A 56 -15.85 -4.62 11.40
N VAL A 57 -15.12 -3.92 10.54
CA VAL A 57 -13.91 -3.15 10.90
C VAL A 57 -14.31 -1.70 11.10
N SER A 58 -14.12 -1.19 12.32
CA SER A 58 -14.35 0.21 12.66
C SER A 58 -13.19 1.09 12.19
N GLY A 59 -13.51 2.30 11.78
CA GLY A 59 -12.54 3.25 11.28
C GLY A 59 -13.17 4.57 10.85
N GLU A 60 -12.51 5.24 9.93
CA GLU A 60 -12.82 6.59 9.49
C GLU A 60 -12.84 6.67 7.97
N ILE A 61 -13.89 7.26 7.40
CA ILE A 61 -13.85 7.75 6.02
C ILE A 61 -12.99 9.01 6.03
N ARG A 62 -11.86 8.95 5.32
CA ARG A 62 -10.86 10.02 5.20
C ARG A 62 -11.00 10.79 3.90
N GLN A 63 -11.59 10.15 2.89
CA GLN A 63 -12.04 10.77 1.65
C GLN A 63 -13.44 10.24 1.34
N SER A 64 -14.38 11.14 1.06
CA SER A 64 -15.76 10.81 0.71
C SER A 64 -15.84 9.76 -0.39
N ILE A 65 -16.78 8.82 -0.24
CA ILE A 65 -17.03 7.79 -1.23
C ILE A 65 -18.01 8.32 -2.28
N ILE A 66 -17.51 8.50 -3.49
CA ILE A 66 -18.20 9.14 -4.61
C ILE A 66 -18.22 8.25 -5.85
N ASN A 67 -19.10 8.58 -6.80
CA ASN A 67 -18.98 8.05 -8.16
C ASN A 67 -17.72 8.64 -8.81
N ASP A 68 -17.18 7.96 -9.81
CA ASP A 68 -16.26 8.59 -10.74
C ASP A 68 -16.89 9.88 -11.29
N PRO A 69 -16.23 11.04 -11.14
CA PRO A 69 -16.77 12.31 -11.64
C PRO A 69 -16.76 12.39 -13.18
N LEU A 70 -16.01 11.53 -13.86
CA LEU A 70 -16.01 11.44 -15.32
C LEU A 70 -17.23 10.67 -15.82
N VAL A 71 -17.82 11.14 -16.93
CA VAL A 71 -19.07 10.58 -17.46
C VAL A 71 -18.84 9.62 -18.61
N ALA A 72 -17.88 9.91 -19.50
CA ALA A 72 -17.64 9.10 -20.70
C ALA A 72 -17.15 7.69 -20.31
N PRO A 73 -17.68 6.59 -20.87
CA PRO A 73 -17.22 5.24 -20.56
C PRO A 73 -15.74 5.01 -20.97
N ILE A 74 -15.08 4.01 -20.37
CA ILE A 74 -13.73 3.56 -20.75
C ILE A 74 -13.90 2.36 -21.67
N ASN A 75 -13.58 2.49 -22.96
CA ASN A 75 -13.71 1.38 -23.93
C ASN A 75 -15.09 0.67 -23.85
N GLY A 76 -16.17 1.45 -23.74
CA GLY A 76 -17.54 0.94 -23.63
C GLY A 76 -17.93 0.41 -22.24
N GLN A 77 -17.01 0.34 -21.28
CA GLN A 77 -17.33 -0.03 -19.89
C GLN A 77 -17.75 1.19 -19.09
N PRO A 78 -18.73 1.06 -18.17
CA PRO A 78 -19.09 2.13 -17.26
C PRO A 78 -17.89 2.51 -16.38
N ARG A 79 -17.93 3.69 -15.76
CA ARG A 79 -16.95 4.10 -14.74
C ARG A 79 -17.26 3.42 -13.40
N LEU A 80 -16.44 3.64 -12.38
CA LEU A 80 -16.70 3.14 -11.02
C LEU A 80 -17.82 3.94 -10.35
N SER A 81 -18.82 3.25 -9.81
CA SER A 81 -19.85 3.86 -8.98
C SER A 81 -19.45 3.94 -7.50
N ALA A 82 -20.08 4.83 -6.74
CA ALA A 82 -19.87 4.95 -5.30
C ALA A 82 -20.21 3.64 -4.55
N THR A 83 -21.17 2.86 -5.07
CA THR A 83 -21.52 1.55 -4.51
C THR A 83 -20.40 0.54 -4.73
N GLU A 84 -19.80 0.52 -5.91
CA GLU A 84 -18.67 -0.35 -6.21
C GLU A 84 -17.43 0.05 -5.41
N VAL A 85 -17.17 1.35 -5.24
CA VAL A 85 -16.10 1.85 -4.36
C VAL A 85 -16.31 1.37 -2.91
N ARG A 86 -17.57 1.43 -2.40
CA ARG A 86 -17.90 0.85 -1.09
C ARG A 86 -17.67 -0.66 -1.04
N SER A 87 -17.99 -1.39 -2.10
CA SER A 87 -17.78 -2.84 -2.19
C SER A 87 -16.29 -3.19 -2.14
N ILE A 88 -15.46 -2.51 -2.94
CA ILE A 88 -14.00 -2.68 -2.98
C ILE A 88 -13.39 -2.46 -1.59
N ILE A 89 -13.76 -1.37 -0.91
CA ILE A 89 -13.33 -1.09 0.47
C ILE A 89 -13.84 -2.19 1.42
N GLY A 90 -15.09 -2.62 1.26
CA GLY A 90 -15.71 -3.68 2.05
C GLY A 90 -14.95 -5.01 2.00
N PHE A 91 -14.56 -5.47 0.80
CA PHE A 91 -13.78 -6.70 0.63
C PHE A 91 -12.35 -6.57 1.17
N ALA A 92 -11.71 -5.42 0.98
CA ALA A 92 -10.43 -5.13 1.62
C ALA A 92 -10.56 -5.19 3.16
N CYS A 93 -11.61 -4.61 3.74
CA CYS A 93 -11.87 -4.68 5.18
C CYS A 93 -12.16 -6.10 5.69
N GLN A 94 -12.84 -6.95 4.91
CA GLN A 94 -13.00 -8.37 5.27
C GLN A 94 -11.64 -9.05 5.44
N ARG A 95 -10.67 -8.72 4.57
CA ARG A 95 -9.30 -9.22 4.71
C ARG A 95 -8.58 -8.60 5.89
N VAL A 96 -8.66 -7.28 6.08
CA VAL A 96 -8.07 -6.60 7.25
C VAL A 96 -8.51 -7.27 8.53
N LYS A 97 -9.81 -7.61 8.64
CA LYS A 97 -10.41 -8.21 9.83
C LYS A 97 -9.64 -9.42 10.36
N ILE A 98 -9.11 -10.23 9.45
CA ILE A 98 -8.45 -11.51 9.72
C ILE A 98 -6.95 -11.50 9.41
N THR A 99 -6.37 -10.34 9.11
CA THR A 99 -4.94 -10.22 8.81
C THR A 99 -4.21 -9.61 9.99
N ARG A 100 -3.19 -10.32 10.46
CA ARG A 100 -2.30 -9.85 11.51
C ARG A 100 -1.42 -8.70 11.01
N ALA A 101 -1.30 -7.66 11.83
CA ALA A 101 -0.36 -6.57 11.66
C ALA A 101 1.07 -7.07 11.48
N GLY A 102 1.87 -6.36 10.68
CA GLY A 102 3.29 -6.68 10.49
C GLY A 102 4.16 -6.08 11.59
N ILE A 103 3.80 -4.87 12.03
CA ILE A 103 4.66 -4.01 12.87
C ILE A 103 4.07 -3.73 14.26
N ARG A 104 2.95 -4.34 14.62
CA ARG A 104 2.23 -4.05 15.88
C ARG A 104 2.41 -5.16 16.90
N LEU A 105 2.43 -4.75 18.17
CA LEU A 105 2.43 -5.63 19.34
C LEU A 105 1.15 -5.40 20.17
N PRO A 106 0.66 -6.44 20.88
CA PRO A 106 1.16 -7.81 20.90
C PRO A 106 0.94 -8.56 19.56
N ILE A 107 1.65 -9.67 19.36
CA ILE A 107 1.42 -10.58 18.21
C ILE A 107 -0.06 -11.01 18.20
N GLY A 108 -0.64 -11.14 17.00
CA GLY A 108 -2.07 -11.37 16.82
C GLY A 108 -2.90 -10.08 16.73
N THR A 109 -2.29 -8.90 16.92
CA THR A 109 -2.97 -7.62 16.67
C THR A 109 -3.37 -7.51 15.21
N GLN A 110 -4.62 -7.13 14.95
CA GLN A 110 -5.15 -6.86 13.62
C GLN A 110 -4.37 -5.72 12.93
N MET A 111 -4.05 -5.90 11.64
CA MET A 111 -3.40 -4.85 10.85
C MET A 111 -4.25 -3.58 10.78
N GLN A 112 -3.60 -2.42 10.68
CA GLN A 112 -4.27 -1.14 10.50
C GLN A 112 -3.75 -0.42 9.26
N VAL A 113 -4.67 -0.05 8.36
CA VAL A 113 -4.33 0.49 7.04
C VAL A 113 -5.28 1.58 6.57
N PHE A 114 -4.78 2.40 5.66
CA PHE A 114 -5.57 3.14 4.70
C PHE A 114 -5.88 2.27 3.48
N ILE A 115 -7.14 2.28 3.07
CA ILE A 115 -7.67 1.61 1.88
C ILE A 115 -8.19 2.71 0.96
N THR A 116 -7.54 2.90 -0.19
CA THR A 116 -7.86 3.97 -1.13
C THR A 116 -8.25 3.39 -2.49
N VAL A 117 -9.30 3.92 -3.10
CA VAL A 117 -9.71 3.60 -4.48
C VAL A 117 -9.57 4.85 -5.34
N VAL A 118 -8.98 4.71 -6.53
CA VAL A 118 -8.87 5.77 -7.54
C VAL A 118 -9.49 5.32 -8.86
N ASN A 119 -9.98 6.27 -9.67
CA ASN A 119 -10.44 5.97 -11.02
C ASN A 119 -9.27 5.75 -12.00
N ASN A 120 -9.58 5.22 -13.18
CA ASN A 120 -8.75 5.41 -14.37
C ASN A 120 -9.34 6.61 -15.14
N PRO A 121 -8.63 7.73 -15.32
CA PRO A 121 -9.17 8.89 -16.05
C PRO A 121 -9.32 8.64 -17.55
N ASP A 122 -8.64 7.63 -18.08
CA ASP A 122 -8.60 7.30 -19.50
C ASP A 122 -8.00 8.36 -20.43
N ALA A 123 -7.07 9.14 -19.89
CA ALA A 123 -6.29 10.10 -20.64
C ALA A 123 -4.88 10.20 -20.06
N ASP A 124 -3.91 10.51 -20.92
CA ASP A 124 -2.57 10.89 -20.48
C ASP A 124 -2.62 12.28 -19.82
N ASN A 125 -1.68 12.56 -18.91
CA ASN A 125 -1.58 13.84 -18.21
C ASN A 125 -2.83 14.23 -17.40
N ALA A 126 -3.74 13.28 -17.14
CA ALA A 126 -4.88 13.45 -16.27
C ALA A 126 -4.67 12.69 -14.96
N ALA A 127 -4.76 13.38 -13.82
CA ALA A 127 -4.61 12.76 -12.50
C ALA A 127 -5.77 11.80 -12.18
N PRO A 128 -5.48 10.55 -11.77
CA PRO A 128 -6.50 9.70 -11.17
C PRO A 128 -7.10 10.36 -9.92
N THR A 129 -8.42 10.47 -9.92
CA THR A 129 -9.22 11.02 -8.82
C THR A 129 -9.40 9.96 -7.74
N VAL A 130 -9.22 10.36 -6.48
CA VAL A 130 -9.55 9.52 -5.33
C VAL A 130 -11.06 9.44 -5.17
N LEU A 131 -11.62 8.24 -5.33
CA LEU A 131 -13.06 7.99 -5.25
C LEU A 131 -13.54 7.64 -3.84
N GLY A 132 -12.62 7.31 -2.94
CA GLY A 132 -12.90 7.02 -1.55
C GLY A 132 -11.67 6.50 -0.81
N THR A 133 -11.56 6.87 0.46
CA THR A 133 -10.50 6.38 1.35
C THR A 133 -11.08 6.06 2.72
N PHE A 134 -10.80 4.85 3.21
CA PHE A 134 -11.14 4.40 4.56
C PHE A 134 -9.87 4.09 5.34
N ARG A 135 -9.78 4.58 6.58
CA ARG A 135 -8.70 4.31 7.53
C ARG A 135 -9.23 3.38 8.61
N THR A 136 -8.59 2.23 8.80
CA THR A 136 -8.92 1.33 9.91
C THR A 136 -8.15 1.76 11.15
N GLY A 137 -8.82 1.74 12.31
CA GLY A 137 -8.23 2.02 13.63
C GLY A 137 -7.16 3.12 13.63
N GLU A 138 -6.02 2.83 14.26
CA GLU A 138 -4.86 3.74 14.33
C GLU A 138 -3.81 3.44 13.25
N ALA A 139 -4.25 3.33 11.99
CA ALA A 139 -3.31 3.28 10.87
C ALA A 139 -2.44 4.54 10.85
N THR A 140 -1.17 4.39 10.48
CA THR A 140 -0.19 5.48 10.39
C THR A 140 -0.65 6.56 9.41
N LEU A 141 -0.70 7.82 9.84
CA LEU A 141 -1.32 8.90 9.04
C LEU A 141 -0.62 9.16 7.70
N PHE A 142 0.70 9.01 7.63
CA PHE A 142 1.46 9.12 6.36
C PHE A 142 1.00 8.09 5.32
N SER A 143 0.38 6.99 5.76
CA SER A 143 -0.05 5.92 4.87
C SER A 143 -1.23 6.31 4.00
N TRP A 144 -1.90 7.43 4.26
CA TRP A 144 -2.89 7.95 3.34
C TRP A 144 -2.27 8.29 1.98
N ASP A 145 -1.26 9.16 1.98
CA ASP A 145 -0.60 9.61 0.76
C ASP A 145 0.02 8.43 0.01
N VAL A 146 0.60 7.49 0.77
CA VAL A 146 1.18 6.26 0.22
C VAL A 146 0.12 5.34 -0.38
N ALA A 147 -1.04 5.16 0.25
CA ALA A 147 -2.14 4.36 -0.32
C ALA A 147 -2.65 4.97 -1.63
N VAL A 148 -2.77 6.30 -1.70
CA VAL A 148 -3.11 7.03 -2.94
C VAL A 148 -2.03 6.82 -4.01
N GLN A 149 -0.75 6.98 -3.64
CA GLN A 149 0.39 6.82 -4.54
C GLN A 149 0.47 5.39 -5.10
N LYS A 150 0.21 4.37 -4.28
CA LYS A 150 0.14 2.96 -4.72
C LYS A 150 -0.96 2.74 -5.76
N ALA A 151 -2.16 3.24 -5.50
CA ALA A 151 -3.29 3.10 -6.42
C ALA A 151 -2.99 3.79 -7.77
N ARG A 152 -2.48 5.03 -7.73
CA ARG A 152 -2.08 5.78 -8.94
C ARG A 152 -0.96 5.10 -9.72
N THR A 153 0.05 4.57 -9.03
CA THR A 153 1.13 3.80 -9.65
C THR A 153 0.56 2.58 -10.39
N ALA A 154 -0.36 1.84 -9.77
CA ALA A 154 -0.98 0.68 -10.41
C ALA A 154 -1.77 1.06 -11.68
N VAL A 155 -2.51 2.17 -11.67
CA VAL A 155 -3.17 2.69 -12.89
C VAL A 155 -2.12 3.04 -13.95
N PHE A 156 -1.13 3.86 -13.61
CA PHE A 156 -0.15 4.38 -14.55
C PHE A 156 0.61 3.25 -15.27
N TYR A 157 1.19 2.30 -14.54
CA TYR A 157 1.94 1.21 -15.16
C TYR A 157 1.05 0.17 -15.85
N SER A 158 -0.24 0.11 -15.52
CA SER A 158 -1.17 -0.78 -16.22
C SER A 158 -1.69 -0.20 -17.53
N ARG A 159 -1.79 1.13 -17.66
CA ARG A 159 -2.26 1.80 -18.89
C ARG A 159 -1.27 1.72 -20.05
N HIS A 160 0.01 1.56 -19.77
CA HIS A 160 1.08 1.79 -20.73
C HIS A 160 1.90 0.54 -20.99
N ASP A 161 2.21 0.27 -22.26
CA ASP A 161 3.04 -0.86 -22.65
C ASP A 161 4.53 -0.49 -22.69
N PHE A 162 5.12 -0.43 -21.52
CA PHE A 162 6.51 0.00 -21.39
C PHE A 162 7.54 -1.10 -21.59
N LEU A 163 7.10 -2.35 -21.61
CA LEU A 163 7.97 -3.53 -21.70
C LEU A 163 7.68 -4.37 -22.95
N ASN A 164 6.82 -3.87 -23.84
CA ASN A 164 6.36 -4.54 -25.05
C ASN A 164 5.67 -5.88 -24.76
N PHE A 165 4.83 -5.90 -23.73
CA PHE A 165 3.97 -7.02 -23.33
C PHE A 165 2.54 -6.91 -23.89
N GLY A 166 2.20 -5.77 -24.50
CA GLY A 166 0.84 -5.40 -24.89
C GLY A 166 0.25 -4.31 -23.98
N LEU A 167 -0.76 -3.61 -24.49
CA LEU A 167 -1.52 -2.61 -23.71
C LEU A 167 -2.34 -3.29 -22.62
N ASN A 168 -2.58 -2.57 -21.51
CA ASN A 168 -3.43 -3.01 -20.39
C ASN A 168 -2.91 -4.24 -19.64
N VAL A 169 -1.59 -4.43 -19.53
CA VAL A 169 -1.03 -5.42 -18.61
C VAL A 169 -1.35 -5.00 -17.18
N ALA A 170 -1.91 -5.88 -16.38
CA ALA A 170 -2.19 -5.63 -14.98
C ALA A 170 -0.88 -5.65 -14.16
N MET A 171 -0.35 -4.45 -13.92
CA MET A 171 0.88 -4.21 -13.14
C MET A 171 0.50 -3.81 -11.72
N SER A 172 0.81 -4.68 -10.75
CA SER A 172 0.76 -4.28 -9.33
C SER A 172 1.98 -3.45 -8.96
N THR A 173 1.89 -2.69 -7.86
CA THR A 173 3.06 -1.94 -7.37
C THR A 173 4.21 -2.85 -6.91
N ARG A 174 3.92 -4.11 -6.57
CA ARG A 174 4.96 -5.13 -6.36
C ARG A 174 5.75 -5.41 -7.63
N CYS A 175 5.06 -5.55 -8.76
CA CYS A 175 5.72 -5.76 -10.06
C CYS A 175 6.59 -4.56 -10.42
N VAL A 176 6.05 -3.35 -10.26
CA VAL A 176 6.79 -2.10 -10.49
C VAL A 176 8.05 -2.06 -9.63
N GLY A 177 7.91 -2.37 -8.34
CA GLY A 177 9.05 -2.44 -7.41
C GLY A 177 10.09 -3.49 -7.76
N PHE A 178 9.65 -4.66 -8.22
CA PHE A 178 10.54 -5.72 -8.68
C PHE A 178 11.37 -5.31 -9.89
N LEU A 179 10.77 -4.56 -10.82
CA LEU A 179 11.42 -4.01 -12.01
C LEU A 179 12.24 -2.74 -11.72
N ALA A 180 12.06 -2.12 -10.56
CA ALA A 180 12.79 -0.94 -10.14
C ALA A 180 14.10 -1.25 -9.38
N GLN A 181 14.47 -2.54 -9.24
CA GLN A 181 15.65 -2.93 -8.49
C GLN A 181 16.95 -2.59 -9.21
N ARG A 182 17.94 -2.09 -8.45
CA ARG A 182 19.30 -1.79 -8.96
C ARG A 182 20.02 -3.01 -9.50
N PHE A 183 19.80 -4.16 -8.88
CA PHE A 183 20.32 -5.44 -9.32
C PHE A 183 19.12 -6.33 -9.63
N TYR A 184 18.85 -6.54 -10.92
CA TYR A 184 17.68 -7.29 -11.37
C TYR A 184 18.05 -8.67 -11.93
N PRO A 185 17.34 -9.75 -11.55
CA PRO A 185 16.31 -9.78 -10.51
C PRO A 185 16.95 -9.59 -9.10
N PRO A 186 16.19 -9.06 -8.13
CA PRO A 186 16.70 -8.87 -6.76
C PRO A 186 17.21 -10.17 -6.15
N GLY A 187 18.32 -10.08 -5.41
CA GLY A 187 19.00 -11.22 -4.77
C GLY A 187 20.19 -11.78 -5.58
N ILE A 188 20.51 -11.21 -6.74
CA ILE A 188 21.70 -11.53 -7.53
C ILE A 188 22.56 -10.28 -7.70
N ASP A 189 23.72 -10.26 -7.06
CA ASP A 189 24.65 -9.13 -7.11
C ASP A 189 25.28 -8.97 -8.51
N GLY A 190 25.59 -7.73 -8.89
CA GLY A 190 26.33 -7.41 -10.11
C GLY A 190 25.52 -7.46 -11.42
N ASN A 191 24.25 -7.89 -11.38
CA ASN A 191 23.38 -7.85 -12.55
C ASN A 191 23.02 -6.41 -12.97
N SER A 192 22.68 -6.24 -14.25
CA SER A 192 22.17 -4.96 -14.73
C SER A 192 20.89 -4.54 -14.00
N PRO A 193 20.64 -3.23 -13.84
CA PRO A 193 19.40 -2.74 -13.26
C PRO A 193 18.15 -3.18 -14.02
N GLY A 194 17.05 -3.23 -13.28
CA GLY A 194 15.72 -3.39 -13.84
C GLY A 194 15.32 -2.15 -14.65
N PRO A 195 14.34 -2.30 -15.55
CA PRO A 195 13.99 -1.24 -16.50
C PRO A 195 13.40 -0.01 -15.83
N PHE A 196 12.87 -0.13 -14.61
CA PHE A 196 12.28 0.97 -13.84
C PHE A 196 13.21 1.48 -12.74
N PHE A 197 14.48 1.04 -12.73
CA PHE A 197 15.46 1.58 -11.79
C PHE A 197 15.56 3.09 -11.98
N THR A 198 15.64 3.85 -10.87
CA THR A 198 15.59 5.32 -10.78
C THR A 198 14.26 5.99 -11.11
N GLU A 199 13.24 5.28 -11.61
CA GLU A 199 11.96 5.89 -12.02
C GLU A 199 11.22 6.58 -10.88
N GLN A 200 11.35 6.07 -9.66
CA GLN A 200 10.79 6.74 -8.49
C GLN A 200 11.36 8.15 -8.35
N ASP A 201 12.67 8.31 -8.49
CA ASP A 201 13.34 9.61 -8.38
C ASP A 201 12.93 10.53 -9.54
N LYS A 202 12.93 10.02 -10.78
CA LYS A 202 12.56 10.81 -11.98
C LYS A 202 11.15 11.36 -11.92
N LEU A 203 10.22 10.57 -11.38
CA LEU A 203 8.79 10.86 -11.39
C LEU A 203 8.28 11.53 -10.10
N SER A 204 9.10 11.57 -9.05
CA SER A 204 8.76 12.27 -7.79
C SER A 204 9.18 13.74 -7.80
N GLY A 205 9.82 14.22 -8.87
CA GLY A 205 10.27 15.62 -8.98
C GLY A 205 11.49 15.95 -8.13
N PHE A 206 12.40 14.97 -7.96
CA PHE A 206 13.70 15.24 -7.34
C PHE A 206 14.73 15.66 -8.41
N SER A 207 15.40 16.79 -8.16
CA SER A 207 16.56 17.22 -8.94
C SER A 207 17.77 16.32 -8.67
N GLY A 208 18.41 15.79 -9.72
CA GLY A 208 19.60 14.93 -9.58
C GLY A 208 20.18 14.48 -10.92
N GLN A 209 21.38 13.91 -10.88
CA GLN A 209 22.05 13.32 -12.03
C GLN A 209 22.18 11.81 -11.84
N GLU A 210 21.41 11.04 -12.60
CA GLU A 210 21.63 9.60 -12.73
C GLU A 210 22.52 9.32 -13.94
N PRO A 211 23.28 8.21 -13.95
CA PRO A 211 24.02 7.80 -15.14
C PRO A 211 23.05 7.69 -16.33
N ASN A 212 23.23 8.56 -17.33
CA ASN A 212 22.47 8.66 -18.58
C ASN A 212 21.08 9.32 -18.51
N VAL A 213 20.65 9.90 -17.38
CA VAL A 213 19.43 10.73 -17.33
C VAL A 213 19.64 11.91 -16.38
N THR A 214 19.48 13.12 -16.90
CA THR A 214 19.44 14.35 -16.09
C THR A 214 17.98 14.65 -15.72
N PHE A 215 17.68 14.81 -14.43
CA PHE A 215 16.38 15.32 -14.00
C PHE A 215 16.40 16.83 -13.98
N THR A 216 15.82 17.41 -15.01
CA THR A 216 15.38 18.80 -14.97
C THR A 216 13.94 18.74 -14.47
N ASP A 217 13.60 19.41 -13.37
CA ASP A 217 12.26 19.42 -12.72
C ASP A 217 11.14 20.05 -13.57
N MET A 218 11.21 19.88 -14.89
CA MET A 218 10.24 20.38 -15.84
C MET A 218 9.05 19.42 -15.90
N ALA A 219 7.85 19.99 -15.96
CA ALA A 219 6.65 19.21 -16.20
C ALA A 219 6.75 18.53 -17.58
N ASP A 220 6.55 17.23 -17.63
CA ASP A 220 6.37 16.51 -18.88
C ASP A 220 4.89 16.54 -19.26
N LEU A 221 4.59 17.26 -20.35
CA LEU A 221 3.24 17.41 -20.91
C LEU A 221 3.11 16.69 -22.26
N SER A 222 4.06 15.81 -22.62
CA SER A 222 4.01 15.04 -23.87
C SER A 222 2.88 14.00 -23.85
N SER A 223 2.45 13.57 -25.04
CA SER A 223 1.52 12.44 -25.22
C SER A 223 1.98 11.63 -26.45
N PRO A 224 2.25 10.31 -26.34
CA PRO A 224 2.25 9.56 -25.09
C PRO A 224 3.38 10.05 -24.17
N PRO A 225 3.18 9.98 -22.85
CA PRO A 225 4.00 10.73 -21.93
C PRO A 225 5.30 9.97 -21.57
N LEU A 226 6.43 10.66 -21.43
CA LEU A 226 7.74 10.07 -21.19
C LEU A 226 7.95 9.65 -19.72
N ARG A 227 8.89 8.73 -19.49
CA ARG A 227 9.23 8.20 -18.16
C ARG A 227 10.23 9.10 -17.41
N THR A 228 10.08 10.41 -17.52
CA THR A 228 11.00 11.42 -16.97
C THR A 228 10.26 12.70 -16.61
N GLY A 229 10.62 13.34 -15.50
CA GLY A 229 10.08 14.65 -15.11
C GLY A 229 8.82 14.58 -14.25
N ILE A 230 8.32 15.76 -13.87
CA ILE A 230 7.09 15.88 -13.07
C ILE A 230 5.89 15.63 -13.96
N ARG A 231 4.98 14.76 -13.51
CA ARG A 231 3.85 14.32 -14.33
C ARG A 231 2.50 14.65 -13.72
N ALA A 232 1.60 15.20 -14.54
CA ALA A 232 0.26 15.58 -14.11
C ALA A 232 -0.64 14.38 -13.76
N ASP A 233 -0.43 13.23 -14.41
CA ASP A 233 -1.13 11.97 -14.08
C ASP A 233 -0.55 11.23 -12.88
N LEU A 234 0.59 11.70 -12.35
CA LEU A 234 1.23 11.23 -11.12
C LEU A 234 1.53 12.43 -10.19
N PRO A 235 0.51 13.16 -9.72
CA PRO A 235 0.70 14.41 -8.98
C PRO A 235 1.38 14.23 -7.61
N ASN A 236 1.52 12.99 -7.15
CA ASN A 236 2.29 12.62 -5.97
C ASN A 236 3.41 11.62 -6.30
N GLY A 237 3.90 11.58 -7.55
CA GLY A 237 4.92 10.63 -8.01
C GLY A 237 4.46 9.17 -7.96
N ILE A 238 5.43 8.25 -7.85
CA ILE A 238 5.19 6.80 -7.79
C ILE A 238 5.74 6.20 -6.49
N THR A 239 5.33 4.96 -6.23
CA THR A 239 5.96 4.09 -5.23
C THR A 239 6.35 2.76 -5.84
N ILE A 240 7.42 2.19 -5.29
CA ILE A 240 8.02 0.93 -5.74
C ILE A 240 7.86 -0.18 -4.70
N PHE A 241 6.86 -0.08 -3.83
CA PHE A 241 6.57 -1.13 -2.84
C PHE A 241 5.12 -1.66 -2.89
N PRO A 242 4.91 -2.92 -2.46
CA PRO A 242 3.65 -3.66 -2.64
C PRO A 242 2.41 -3.01 -2.01
N GLY A 243 1.22 -3.40 -2.46
CA GLY A 243 -0.07 -2.93 -1.91
C GLY A 243 -0.99 -2.19 -2.88
N GLY A 244 -0.56 -1.92 -4.13
CA GLY A 244 -1.41 -1.32 -5.17
C GLY A 244 -1.77 -2.33 -6.26
N PHE A 245 -3.07 -2.42 -6.59
CA PHE A 245 -3.61 -3.34 -7.58
C PHE A 245 -4.56 -2.64 -8.55
N PRO A 246 -4.42 -2.87 -9.86
CA PRO A 246 -5.37 -2.36 -10.84
C PRO A 246 -6.70 -3.12 -10.78
N LEU A 247 -7.79 -2.41 -11.08
CA LEU A 247 -9.17 -2.91 -11.11
C LEU A 247 -9.62 -3.04 -12.57
N TYR A 248 -10.07 -4.23 -12.96
CA TYR A 248 -10.51 -4.52 -14.32
C TYR A 248 -11.97 -4.94 -14.37
N ARG A 249 -12.70 -4.45 -15.37
CA ARG A 249 -14.05 -4.89 -15.72
C ARG A 249 -14.04 -5.33 -17.17
N ASN A 250 -14.36 -6.61 -17.42
CA ASN A 250 -14.36 -7.19 -18.76
C ASN A 250 -13.04 -6.95 -19.52
N GLY A 251 -11.90 -7.03 -18.82
CA GLY A 251 -10.57 -6.77 -19.41
C GLY A 251 -10.21 -5.31 -19.62
N VAL A 252 -11.08 -4.36 -19.27
CA VAL A 252 -10.80 -2.92 -19.31
C VAL A 252 -10.38 -2.42 -17.94
N LEU A 253 -9.26 -1.70 -17.87
CA LEU A 253 -8.79 -1.02 -16.66
C LEU A 253 -9.74 0.11 -16.29
N ILE A 254 -10.38 0.04 -15.12
CA ILE A 254 -11.37 1.04 -14.67
C ILE A 254 -10.92 1.84 -13.44
N GLY A 255 -9.81 1.45 -12.82
CA GLY A 255 -9.25 2.14 -11.66
C GLY A 255 -8.21 1.29 -10.95
N ALA A 256 -7.94 1.61 -9.69
CA ALA A 256 -7.07 0.82 -8.84
C ALA A 256 -7.43 0.97 -7.36
N ILE A 257 -6.99 0.00 -6.57
CA ILE A 257 -6.96 0.06 -5.11
C ILE A 257 -5.51 0.18 -4.64
N GLY A 258 -5.28 0.92 -3.56
CA GLY A 258 -4.00 1.03 -2.88
C GLY A 258 -4.15 0.91 -1.37
N ILE A 259 -3.28 0.11 -0.75
CA ILE A 259 -3.29 -0.19 0.68
C ILE A 259 -1.98 0.24 1.32
N SER A 260 -2.03 0.92 2.47
CA SER A 260 -0.82 1.18 3.25
C SER A 260 -1.12 1.35 4.74
N GLY A 261 -0.23 0.84 5.59
CA GLY A 261 -0.23 1.14 7.03
C GLY A 261 0.50 0.12 7.91
N ASP A 262 0.60 -1.12 7.44
CA ASP A 262 1.29 -2.20 8.15
C ASP A 262 2.39 -2.81 7.25
N GLY A 263 2.68 -4.11 7.34
CA GLY A 263 3.69 -4.75 6.50
C GLY A 263 3.28 -4.83 5.02
N VAL A 264 4.26 -4.76 4.12
CA VAL A 264 3.98 -4.71 2.67
C VAL A 264 3.31 -5.96 2.10
N ASP A 265 3.59 -7.15 2.67
CA ASP A 265 2.92 -8.38 2.26
C ASP A 265 1.46 -8.40 2.79
N GLN A 266 1.18 -7.77 3.95
CA GLN A 266 -0.18 -7.53 4.44
C GLN A 266 -0.94 -6.53 3.57
N ASP A 267 -0.29 -5.43 3.15
CA ASP A 267 -0.89 -4.49 2.21
C ASP A 267 -1.30 -5.20 0.92
N ASP A 268 -0.47 -6.14 0.45
CA ASP A 268 -0.72 -6.90 -0.76
C ASP A 268 -1.94 -7.84 -0.66
N ILE A 269 -2.04 -8.61 0.42
CA ILE A 269 -3.17 -9.54 0.59
C ILE A 269 -4.49 -8.77 0.76
N VAL A 270 -4.48 -7.62 1.43
CA VAL A 270 -5.65 -6.73 1.55
C VAL A 270 -5.99 -6.12 0.20
N GLY A 271 -5.00 -5.60 -0.53
CA GLY A 271 -5.21 -4.97 -1.83
C GLY A 271 -5.80 -5.95 -2.84
N ALA A 272 -5.20 -7.14 -2.94
CA ALA A 272 -5.71 -8.22 -3.78
C ALA A 272 -7.09 -8.74 -3.35
N SER A 273 -7.44 -8.67 -2.06
CA SER A 273 -8.79 -9.03 -1.60
C SER A 273 -9.81 -7.97 -2.01
N GLY A 274 -9.44 -6.68 -2.00
CA GLY A 274 -10.31 -5.59 -2.43
C GLY A 274 -10.67 -5.62 -3.93
N THR A 275 -9.88 -6.30 -4.76
CA THR A 275 -10.17 -6.46 -6.20
C THR A 275 -11.19 -7.56 -6.52
N HIS A 276 -11.85 -8.16 -5.52
CA HIS A 276 -12.73 -9.34 -5.67
C HIS A 276 -13.67 -9.30 -6.88
N ASP A 277 -14.41 -8.21 -7.07
CA ASP A 277 -15.37 -8.04 -8.18
C ASP A 277 -14.73 -7.53 -9.49
N PHE A 278 -13.46 -7.09 -9.44
CA PHE A 278 -12.76 -6.38 -10.51
C PHE A 278 -11.37 -6.96 -10.76
N LEU A 279 -11.27 -8.29 -10.75
CA LEU A 279 -10.02 -9.00 -10.96
C LEU A 279 -9.47 -8.75 -12.36
N ALA A 280 -8.16 -8.52 -12.46
CA ALA A 280 -7.46 -8.62 -13.73
C ALA A 280 -7.63 -10.03 -14.31
N PRO A 281 -8.03 -10.18 -15.59
CA PRO A 281 -7.97 -11.45 -16.30
C PRO A 281 -6.59 -12.08 -16.16
N ASN A 282 -6.55 -13.40 -15.95
CA ASN A 282 -5.30 -14.10 -15.67
C ASN A 282 -4.24 -13.83 -16.73
N ALA A 283 -4.61 -13.89 -18.02
CA ALA A 283 -3.71 -13.71 -19.16
C ALA A 283 -2.99 -12.34 -19.22
N ILE A 284 -3.52 -11.31 -18.56
CA ILE A 284 -2.91 -9.97 -18.56
C ILE A 284 -2.23 -9.62 -17.24
N ARG A 285 -2.22 -10.51 -16.25
CA ARG A 285 -1.49 -10.26 -14.99
C ARG A 285 0.00 -10.28 -15.23
N SER A 286 0.74 -9.37 -14.58
CA SER A 286 2.21 -9.31 -14.69
C SER A 286 2.88 -10.67 -14.45
N ASP A 287 2.31 -11.51 -13.59
CA ASP A 287 2.78 -12.86 -13.32
C ASP A 287 2.58 -13.87 -14.46
N GLN A 288 2.06 -13.48 -15.61
CA GLN A 288 2.10 -14.28 -16.85
C GLN A 288 3.27 -13.89 -17.77
N PHE A 289 4.03 -12.86 -17.41
CA PHE A 289 5.10 -12.33 -18.24
C PHE A 289 6.47 -12.56 -17.60
N ASN A 290 7.49 -12.57 -18.45
CA ASN A 290 8.88 -12.65 -18.05
C ASN A 290 9.62 -11.43 -18.58
N PHE A 291 10.52 -10.88 -17.77
CA PHE A 291 11.51 -9.90 -18.22
C PHE A 291 12.91 -10.49 -17.98
N ARG A 292 13.75 -10.50 -19.02
CA ARG A 292 15.10 -11.12 -18.98
C ARG A 292 15.09 -12.55 -18.39
N GLY A 293 14.11 -13.37 -18.78
CA GLY A 293 13.99 -14.76 -18.33
C GLY A 293 13.50 -14.93 -16.89
N THR A 294 13.15 -13.86 -16.17
CA THR A 294 12.58 -13.93 -14.82
C THR A 294 11.09 -13.62 -14.84
N ARG A 295 10.29 -14.51 -14.25
CA ARG A 295 8.85 -14.31 -14.10
C ARG A 295 8.57 -13.14 -13.17
N LEU A 296 7.70 -12.22 -13.60
CA LEU A 296 7.36 -11.06 -12.80
C LEU A 296 6.38 -11.42 -11.67
N PRO A 297 6.42 -10.74 -10.52
CA PRO A 297 5.42 -10.93 -9.48
C PRO A 297 4.15 -10.11 -9.78
N TYR A 298 3.00 -10.59 -9.31
CA TYR A 298 1.76 -9.81 -9.28
C TYR A 298 1.31 -9.56 -7.83
N ALA A 299 1.11 -10.61 -7.05
CA ALA A 299 0.81 -10.52 -5.63
C ALA A 299 1.72 -11.46 -4.84
N LYS A 300 2.07 -11.08 -3.60
CA LYS A 300 2.70 -11.99 -2.64
C LYS A 300 2.07 -11.78 -1.28
N PHE A 301 1.64 -12.87 -0.67
CA PHE A 301 0.97 -12.86 0.61
C PHE A 301 1.90 -13.34 1.73
N PRO A 302 1.67 -12.94 2.99
CA PRO A 302 2.40 -13.48 4.13
C PRO A 302 2.22 -14.99 4.18
N ARG A 303 3.27 -15.74 4.59
CA ARG A 303 3.16 -17.19 4.80
C ARG A 303 2.10 -17.53 5.86
N ASP A 304 2.09 -16.74 6.93
CA ASP A 304 1.18 -16.91 8.07
C ASP A 304 0.40 -15.62 8.32
N PRO A 305 -0.68 -15.35 7.56
CA PRO A 305 -1.38 -14.07 7.62
C PRO A 305 -2.29 -13.92 8.86
N THR A 306 -2.57 -15.01 9.60
CA THR A 306 -3.57 -15.06 10.69
C THR A 306 -3.00 -15.28 12.10
N LEU A 307 -1.69 -15.49 12.26
CA LEU A 307 -1.06 -15.81 13.56
C LEU A 307 -0.89 -14.61 14.49
#